data_AF-A0A9W3JW10-F1
#
_entry.id   AF-A0A9W3JW10-F1
#
_cell.length_a   1.000
_cell.length_b   1.000
_cell.length_c   1.000
_cell.angle_alpha   90.00
_cell.angle_beta   90.00
_cell.angle_gamma   90.00
#
_symmetry.space_group_name_H-M   'P 1'
#
loop_
_entity.id
_entity.type
_entity.pdbx_description
1 polymer ?
#
loop_
_entity_poly.entity_id
_entity_poly.type
_entity_poly.pdbx_seq_one_letter_code
_entity_poly.pdbx_strand_id
1 'polypeptide(L)'
;MPNCDWGKPCDCLDCRTKRFPVVCTHCGFENILRVVGSSEYKMGRKGLGDYEFTHPGGTKDLSCYHCSTVIPGVRYYDDYDEEGCKSSLELYKNKLNGLICSACNAIEGDLKGISFVKLKKLHNKLYCQNCIVEVGKNQIPDPSNENEKYNFNGNTLKWELDKVRIECPSCHRKRWLNAENRWRKQCKPCYYAKS
;
A
#
# COMPACT_ATOMS: atom_id res chain seq x y z
N MET A 1 -1.77 -12.93 7.16
CA MET A 1 -0.79 -13.83 7.81
C MET A 1 -1.51 -14.67 8.85
N PRO A 2 -2.04 -15.86 8.51
CA PRO A 2 -2.58 -16.77 9.52
C PRO A 2 -1.61 -17.94 9.79
N ASN A 3 -1.47 -18.30 11.06
CA ASN A 3 -0.81 -19.51 11.60
C ASN A 3 0.73 -19.58 11.69
N CYS A 4 1.41 -18.48 11.96
CA CYS A 4 2.73 -18.57 12.61
C CYS A 4 2.52 -18.36 14.11
N ASP A 5 2.80 -19.37 14.94
CA ASP A 5 2.64 -19.31 16.40
C ASP A 5 3.36 -18.07 16.95
N TRP A 6 2.57 -17.11 17.43
CA TRP A 6 3.05 -15.82 17.92
C TRP A 6 3.94 -16.04 19.15
N GLY A 7 5.27 -16.06 18.95
CA GLY A 7 6.27 -16.19 20.01
C GLY A 7 6.92 -17.56 20.16
N LYS A 8 6.75 -18.49 19.20
CA LYS A 8 7.50 -19.77 19.16
C LYS A 8 8.27 -19.93 17.85
N PRO A 9 9.43 -20.61 17.86
CA PRO A 9 10.11 -21.01 16.63
C PRO A 9 9.18 -21.84 15.75
N CYS A 10 9.01 -21.43 14.48
CA CYS A 10 8.12 -22.09 13.52
C CYS A 10 8.94 -22.49 12.29
N ASP A 11 8.77 -23.72 11.83
CA ASP A 11 9.40 -24.26 10.62
C ASP A 11 8.36 -24.64 9.55
N CYS A 12 7.19 -24.00 9.57
CA CYS A 12 6.14 -24.31 8.60
C CYS A 12 6.61 -24.07 7.16
N LEU A 13 5.89 -24.65 6.19
CA LEU A 13 6.22 -24.52 4.77
C LEU A 13 6.36 -23.06 4.34
N ASP A 14 5.46 -22.19 4.78
CA ASP A 14 5.50 -20.77 4.46
C ASP A 14 6.73 -20.06 5.02
N CYS A 15 7.14 -20.38 6.27
CA CYS A 15 8.36 -19.83 6.87
C CYS A 15 9.63 -20.30 6.16
N ARG A 16 9.65 -21.55 5.68
CA ARG A 16 10.79 -22.13 4.95
C ARG A 16 10.86 -21.69 3.50
N THR A 17 9.73 -21.26 2.93
CA THR A 17 9.63 -20.90 1.51
C THR A 17 10.12 -19.48 1.29
N LYS A 18 11.21 -19.34 0.53
CA LYS A 18 11.68 -18.05 0.04
C LYS A 18 11.10 -17.80 -1.35
N ARG A 19 10.46 -16.65 -1.52
CA ARG A 19 9.96 -16.15 -2.82
C ARG A 19 10.91 -15.08 -3.35
N PHE A 20 11.18 -15.09 -4.65
CA PHE A 20 12.02 -14.06 -5.27
C PHE A 20 11.64 -13.82 -6.74
N PRO A 21 11.74 -12.57 -7.22
CA PRO A 21 11.42 -12.23 -8.60
C PRO A 21 12.61 -12.44 -9.55
N VAL A 22 12.30 -12.79 -10.80
CA VAL A 22 13.25 -12.84 -11.93
C VAL A 22 12.59 -12.22 -13.16
N VAL A 23 13.12 -11.09 -13.62
CA VAL A 23 12.59 -10.38 -14.78
C VAL A 23 13.06 -11.04 -16.08
N CYS A 24 12.13 -11.38 -16.96
CA CYS A 24 12.44 -11.85 -18.30
C CYS A 24 13.02 -10.73 -19.15
N THR A 25 14.23 -10.92 -19.67
CA THR A 25 14.90 -9.95 -20.54
C THR A 25 14.22 -9.77 -21.89
N HIS A 26 13.44 -10.75 -22.34
CA HIS A 26 12.75 -10.72 -23.63
C HIS A 26 11.43 -9.92 -23.58
N CYS A 27 10.54 -10.20 -22.62
CA CYS A 27 9.23 -9.54 -22.53
C CYS A 27 9.09 -8.58 -21.34
N GLY A 28 10.08 -8.49 -20.44
CA GLY A 28 9.99 -7.66 -19.24
C GLY A 28 9.05 -8.18 -18.16
N PHE A 29 8.50 -9.40 -18.31
CA PHE A 29 7.62 -10.04 -17.33
C PHE A 29 8.40 -10.45 -16.09
N GLU A 30 7.85 -10.17 -14.90
CA GLU A 30 8.42 -10.55 -13.62
C GLU A 30 7.92 -11.94 -13.20
N ASN A 31 8.80 -12.94 -13.25
CA ASN A 31 8.50 -14.30 -12.80
C ASN A 31 8.72 -14.37 -11.30
N ILE A 32 7.72 -14.82 -10.54
CA ILE A 32 7.87 -15.03 -9.09
C ILE A 32 8.17 -16.50 -8.86
N LEU A 33 9.35 -16.79 -8.32
CA LEU A 33 9.82 -18.14 -8.05
C LEU A 33 9.78 -18.43 -6.57
N ARG A 34 9.64 -19.70 -6.22
CA ARG A 34 9.72 -20.19 -4.85
C ARG A 34 10.80 -21.25 -4.70
N VAL A 35 11.46 -21.21 -3.55
CA VAL A 35 12.39 -22.25 -3.10
C VAL A 35 12.09 -22.59 -1.65
N VAL A 36 11.87 -23.87 -1.38
CA VAL A 36 11.62 -24.42 -0.05
C VAL A 36 12.96 -24.75 0.58
N GLY A 37 13.24 -24.13 1.73
CA GLY A 37 14.43 -24.44 2.51
C GLY A 37 14.25 -25.66 3.40
N SER A 38 15.36 -26.29 3.77
CA SER A 38 15.42 -27.18 4.93
C SER A 38 15.41 -26.38 6.23
N SER A 39 14.91 -26.98 7.30
CA SER A 39 14.95 -26.43 8.66
C SER A 39 15.91 -27.21 9.55
N GLU A 40 16.67 -26.49 10.36
CA GLU A 40 17.48 -27.04 11.44
C GLU A 40 17.19 -26.26 12.73
N TYR A 41 16.83 -26.96 13.81
CA TYR A 41 16.64 -26.32 15.11
C TYR A 41 18.00 -26.11 15.78
N LYS A 42 18.32 -24.87 16.13
CA LYS A 42 19.56 -24.51 16.83
C LYS A 42 19.25 -23.92 18.20
N MET A 43 20.06 -24.29 19.18
CA MET A 43 20.00 -23.69 20.52
C MET A 43 21.13 -22.67 20.68
N GLY A 44 20.76 -21.42 20.98
CA GLY A 44 21.70 -20.39 21.36
C GLY A 44 22.28 -20.63 22.77
N ARG A 45 23.42 -19.98 23.06
CA ARG A 45 24.12 -20.08 24.35
C ARG A 45 23.29 -19.68 25.58
N LYS A 46 22.17 -18.97 25.37
CA LYS A 46 21.23 -18.53 26.43
C LYS A 46 20.04 -19.48 26.62
N GLY A 47 20.04 -20.65 25.99
CA GLY A 47 18.96 -21.63 26.10
C GLY A 47 17.70 -21.31 25.27
N LEU A 48 17.70 -20.19 24.53
CA LEU A 48 16.70 -19.89 23.53
C LEU A 48 17.09 -20.58 22.23
N GLY A 49 16.18 -21.36 21.65
CA GLY A 49 16.39 -21.98 20.35
C GLY A 49 15.46 -21.43 19.28
N ASP A 50 15.90 -21.51 18.05
CA ASP A 50 15.22 -21.07 16.84
C ASP A 50 15.49 -22.01 15.67
N TYR A 51 14.71 -21.89 14.61
CA TYR A 51 14.96 -22.62 13.37
C TYR A 51 15.79 -21.77 12.42
N GLU A 52 16.93 -22.30 11.99
CA GLU A 52 17.66 -21.76 10.85
C GLU A 52 17.18 -22.44 9.56
N PHE A 53 16.99 -21.64 8.51
CA PHE A 53 16.59 -22.13 7.20
C PHE A 53 17.75 -22.07 6.22
N THR A 54 17.99 -23.19 5.56
CA THR A 54 19.01 -23.32 4.51
C THR A 54 18.33 -23.61 3.18
N HIS A 55 18.73 -22.90 2.13
CA HIS A 55 18.17 -23.08 0.78
C HIS A 55 19.20 -23.73 -0.13
N PRO A 56 18.79 -24.61 -1.06
CA PRO A 56 19.69 -25.19 -2.04
C PRO A 56 20.45 -24.12 -2.84
N GLY A 57 21.73 -24.39 -3.08
CA GLY A 57 22.58 -23.58 -3.96
C GLY A 57 22.50 -24.04 -5.43
N GLY A 58 23.28 -23.38 -6.28
CA GLY A 58 23.36 -23.71 -7.71
C GLY A 58 22.42 -22.88 -8.58
N THR A 59 22.43 -23.21 -9.87
CA THR A 59 21.68 -22.51 -10.92
C THR A 59 20.85 -23.48 -11.74
N LYS A 60 19.74 -22.98 -12.27
CA LYS A 60 18.79 -23.70 -13.11
C LYS A 60 18.28 -22.74 -14.18
N ASP A 61 18.04 -23.25 -15.38
CA ASP A 61 17.43 -22.46 -16.45
C ASP A 61 15.94 -22.30 -16.19
N LEU A 62 15.42 -21.10 -16.47
CA LEU A 62 14.05 -20.69 -16.22
C LEU A 62 13.32 -20.42 -17.54
N SER A 63 12.22 -21.12 -17.81
CA SER A 63 11.38 -20.84 -18.98
C SER A 63 10.29 -19.82 -18.65
N CYS A 64 10.45 -18.56 -19.02
CA CYS A 64 9.54 -17.47 -18.63
C CYS A 64 8.05 -17.86 -18.66
N TYR A 65 7.35 -17.62 -17.54
CA TYR A 65 5.95 -17.97 -17.35
C TYR A 65 5.03 -17.34 -18.40
N HIS A 66 5.38 -16.16 -18.92
CA HIS A 66 4.56 -15.45 -19.90
C HIS A 66 4.90 -15.81 -21.37
N CYS A 67 6.18 -15.76 -21.75
CA CYS A 67 6.60 -15.88 -23.16
C CYS A 67 7.40 -17.15 -23.47
N SER A 68 7.61 -18.02 -22.49
CA SER A 68 8.35 -19.29 -22.60
C SER A 68 9.83 -19.15 -23.02
N THR A 69 10.35 -17.93 -23.16
CA THR A 69 11.77 -17.71 -23.44
C THR A 69 12.63 -18.20 -22.27
N VAL A 70 13.69 -18.92 -22.57
CA VAL A 70 14.62 -19.47 -21.58
C VAL A 70 15.56 -18.38 -21.07
N ILE A 71 15.66 -18.28 -19.74
CA ILE A 71 16.53 -17.38 -19.01
C ILE A 71 17.57 -18.26 -18.31
N PRO A 72 18.83 -18.28 -18.80
CA PRO A 72 19.84 -19.18 -18.27
C PRO A 72 20.41 -18.70 -16.94
N GLY A 73 20.92 -19.64 -16.14
CA GLY A 73 21.75 -19.31 -14.97
C GLY A 73 21.00 -18.64 -13.81
N VAL A 74 19.68 -18.85 -13.71
CA VAL A 74 18.89 -18.34 -12.59
C VAL A 74 19.22 -19.15 -11.33
N ARG A 75 19.21 -18.51 -10.15
CA ARG A 75 19.36 -19.20 -8.85
C ARG A 75 18.38 -20.38 -8.77
N TYR A 76 18.82 -21.49 -8.19
CA TYR A 76 17.96 -22.66 -7.93
C TYR A 76 16.60 -22.28 -7.35
N TYR A 77 15.55 -22.90 -7.88
CA TYR A 77 14.17 -22.77 -7.47
C TYR A 77 13.46 -24.12 -7.66
N ASP A 78 12.45 -24.38 -6.83
CA ASP A 78 11.65 -25.60 -6.95
C ASP A 78 10.59 -25.43 -8.03
N ASP A 79 9.88 -24.30 -7.99
CA ASP A 79 8.73 -24.05 -8.86
C ASP A 79 8.39 -22.54 -8.95
N TYR A 80 7.40 -22.20 -9.78
CA TYR A 80 6.75 -20.90 -9.77
C TYR A 80 5.90 -20.71 -8.51
N ASP A 81 5.88 -19.49 -8.01
CA ASP A 81 4.82 -19.03 -7.12
C ASP A 81 3.61 -18.65 -7.99
N GLU A 82 2.71 -19.60 -8.23
CA GLU A 82 1.57 -19.46 -9.14
C GLU A 82 0.71 -18.21 -8.85
N GLU A 83 0.44 -17.92 -7.58
CA GLU A 83 -0.33 -16.73 -7.19
C GLU A 83 0.43 -15.43 -7.45
N GLY A 84 1.73 -15.40 -7.15
CA GLY A 84 2.61 -14.29 -7.46
C GLY A 84 2.73 -14.04 -8.97
N CYS A 85 2.85 -15.11 -9.77
CA CYS A 85 2.91 -15.02 -11.23
C CYS A 85 1.58 -14.57 -11.85
N LYS A 86 0.44 -15.05 -11.33
CA LYS A 86 -0.89 -14.57 -11.75
C LYS A 86 -1.08 -13.08 -11.47
N SER A 87 -0.71 -12.64 -10.27
CA SER A 87 -0.73 -11.21 -9.91
C SER A 87 0.17 -10.39 -10.82
N SER A 88 1.39 -10.86 -11.08
CA SER A 88 2.35 -10.21 -11.99
C SER A 88 1.83 -10.14 -13.43
N LEU A 89 1.09 -11.16 -13.88
CA LEU A 89 0.46 -11.19 -15.21
C LEU A 89 -0.66 -10.17 -15.34
N GLU A 90 -1.45 -9.98 -14.29
CA GLU A 90 -2.48 -8.94 -14.25
C GLU A 90 -1.84 -7.55 -14.34
N LEU A 91 -0.80 -7.29 -13.54
CA LEU A 91 -0.05 -6.02 -13.61
C LEU A 91 0.56 -5.78 -14.99
N TYR A 92 1.16 -6.82 -15.59
CA TYR A 92 1.73 -6.73 -16.93
C TYR A 92 0.67 -6.38 -17.98
N LYS A 93 -0.51 -7.02 -17.93
CA LYS A 93 -1.65 -6.69 -18.80
C LYS A 93 -2.16 -5.27 -18.57
N ASN A 94 -2.29 -4.84 -17.32
CA ASN A 94 -2.72 -3.48 -16.97
C ASN A 94 -1.75 -2.43 -17.53
N LYS A 95 -0.44 -2.71 -17.45
CA LYS A 95 0.60 -1.88 -18.06
C LYS A 95 0.45 -1.78 -19.57
N LEU A 96 0.24 -2.90 -20.28
CA LEU A 96 0.02 -2.92 -21.73
C LEU A 96 -1.27 -2.20 -22.15
N ASN A 97 -2.32 -2.27 -21.33
CA ASN A 97 -3.58 -1.57 -21.55
C ASN A 97 -3.52 -0.07 -21.21
N GLY A 98 -2.37 0.44 -20.77
CA GLY A 98 -2.21 1.85 -20.41
C GLY A 98 -2.92 2.26 -19.12
N LEU A 99 -3.26 1.30 -18.25
CA LEU A 99 -3.79 1.55 -16.91
C LEU A 99 -2.66 2.00 -15.98
N ILE A 100 -2.12 3.16 -16.31
CA ILE A 100 -0.95 3.77 -15.68
C ILE A 100 -1.31 5.19 -15.23
N CYS A 101 -0.92 5.53 -14.00
CA CYS A 101 -1.04 6.87 -13.47
C CYS A 101 -0.18 7.84 -14.30
N SER A 102 -0.81 8.89 -14.84
CA SER A 102 -0.18 9.89 -15.70
C SER A 102 0.86 10.77 -14.99
N ALA A 103 0.89 10.75 -13.67
CA ALA A 103 1.82 11.57 -12.87
C ALA A 103 3.03 10.77 -12.33
N CYS A 104 2.81 9.54 -11.86
CA CYS A 104 3.84 8.75 -11.17
C CYS A 104 4.10 7.36 -11.77
N ASN A 105 3.51 7.07 -12.93
CA ASN A 105 3.62 5.80 -13.64
C ASN A 105 3.22 4.55 -12.82
N ALA A 106 2.47 4.71 -11.74
CA ALA A 106 1.92 3.60 -10.97
C ALA A 106 0.89 2.82 -11.80
N ILE A 107 0.96 1.49 -11.79
CA ILE A 107 0.07 0.61 -12.55
C ILE A 107 -1.15 0.26 -11.70
N GLU A 108 -2.32 0.15 -12.31
CA GLU A 108 -3.53 -0.32 -11.62
C GLU A 108 -3.35 -1.74 -11.07
N GLY A 109 -3.73 -1.95 -9.81
CA GLY A 109 -3.55 -3.22 -9.10
C GLY A 109 -2.17 -3.39 -8.44
N ASP A 110 -1.21 -2.49 -8.68
CA ASP A 110 0.12 -2.55 -8.05
C ASP A 110 0.02 -2.30 -6.55
N LEU A 111 0.78 -3.03 -5.73
CA LEU A 111 0.77 -2.85 -4.28
C LEU A 111 1.80 -1.79 -3.89
N LYS A 112 1.31 -0.58 -3.54
CA LYS A 112 2.17 0.49 -3.01
C LYS A 112 1.88 0.72 -1.53
N GLY A 113 2.85 0.36 -0.69
CA GLY A 113 2.72 0.44 0.77
C GLY A 113 1.71 -0.59 1.28
N ILE A 114 0.55 -0.11 1.76
CA ILE A 114 -0.47 -0.95 2.41
C ILE A 114 -1.69 -1.18 1.49
N SER A 115 -1.76 -0.50 0.34
CA SER A 115 -2.95 -0.48 -0.51
C SER A 115 -2.63 -0.71 -1.98
N PHE A 116 -3.54 -1.41 -2.66
CA PHE A 116 -3.51 -1.53 -4.11
C PHE A 116 -3.81 -0.19 -4.79
N VAL A 117 -3.06 0.11 -5.83
CA VAL A 117 -3.25 1.28 -6.68
C VAL A 117 -4.58 1.12 -7.42
N LYS A 118 -5.44 2.12 -7.29
CA LYS A 118 -6.70 2.26 -8.02
C LYS A 118 -6.64 3.53 -8.81
N LEU A 119 -6.87 3.43 -10.11
CA LEU A 119 -6.82 4.60 -10.97
C LEU A 119 -8.20 5.25 -11.05
N LYS A 120 -8.20 6.57 -11.09
CA LYS A 120 -9.39 7.38 -11.30
C LYS A 120 -9.15 8.32 -12.47
N LYS A 121 -10.18 8.54 -13.27
CA LYS A 121 -10.14 9.41 -14.43
C LYS A 121 -10.41 10.86 -14.02
N LEU A 122 -9.53 11.77 -14.39
CA LEU A 122 -9.70 13.22 -14.26
C LEU A 122 -9.22 13.89 -15.54
N HIS A 123 -10.07 14.70 -16.19
CA HIS A 123 -9.76 15.39 -17.45
C HIS A 123 -9.12 14.49 -18.53
N ASN A 124 -9.71 13.32 -18.77
CA ASN A 124 -9.23 12.31 -19.71
C ASN A 124 -7.86 11.66 -19.40
N LYS A 125 -7.28 11.94 -18.23
CA LYS A 125 -6.07 11.27 -17.73
C LYS A 125 -6.40 10.38 -16.54
N LEU A 126 -5.62 9.32 -16.37
CA LEU A 126 -5.73 8.41 -15.23
C LEU A 126 -4.73 8.81 -14.14
N TYR A 127 -5.17 8.85 -12.90
CA TYR A 127 -4.34 9.18 -11.74
C TYR A 127 -4.57 8.17 -10.63
N CYS A 128 -3.51 7.84 -9.89
CA CYS A 128 -3.63 7.08 -8.65
C CYS A 128 -4.27 7.93 -7.54
N GLN A 129 -4.64 7.26 -6.45
CA GLN A 129 -5.35 7.89 -5.33
C GLN A 129 -4.60 9.08 -4.72
N ASN A 130 -3.26 9.06 -4.71
CA ASN A 130 -2.45 10.14 -4.17
C ASN A 130 -2.31 11.29 -5.17
N CYS A 131 -1.95 10.98 -6.42
CA CYS A 131 -1.72 12.02 -7.44
C CYS A 131 -3.00 12.76 -7.82
N ILE A 132 -4.17 12.11 -7.80
CA ILE A 132 -5.43 12.79 -8.12
C ILE A 132 -5.78 13.86 -7.06
N VAL A 133 -5.39 13.64 -5.80
CA VAL A 133 -5.57 14.61 -4.72
C VAL A 133 -4.67 15.83 -4.93
N GLU A 134 -3.40 15.61 -5.25
CA GLU A 134 -2.45 16.70 -5.50
C GLU A 134 -2.84 17.53 -6.72
N VAL A 135 -3.18 16.88 -7.83
CA VAL A 135 -3.65 17.55 -9.04
C VAL A 135 -4.96 18.30 -8.76
N GLY A 136 -5.89 17.69 -8.03
CA GLY A 136 -7.15 18.31 -7.64
C GLY A 136 -6.96 19.57 -6.79
N LYS A 137 -6.07 19.53 -5.79
CA LYS A 137 -5.73 20.69 -4.95
C LYS A 137 -5.08 21.84 -5.74
N ASN A 138 -4.26 21.52 -6.75
CA ASN A 138 -3.62 22.54 -7.58
C ASN A 138 -4.60 23.19 -8.56
N GLN A 139 -5.65 22.48 -8.98
CA GLN A 139 -6.63 22.99 -9.94
C GLN A 139 -7.80 23.71 -9.28
N ILE A 140 -8.21 23.26 -8.09
CA ILE A 140 -9.34 23.83 -7.36
C ILE A 140 -8.77 24.65 -6.19
N PRO A 141 -8.84 25.99 -6.24
CA PRO A 141 -8.27 26.83 -5.19
C PRO A 141 -8.90 26.52 -3.84
N ASP A 142 -8.08 26.54 -2.78
CA ASP A 142 -8.51 26.31 -1.41
C ASP A 142 -9.41 27.47 -0.94
N PRO A 143 -10.70 27.21 -0.62
CA PRO A 143 -11.62 28.24 -0.15
C PRO A 143 -11.44 28.61 1.34
N SER A 144 -10.46 28.02 2.03
CA SER A 144 -10.17 28.30 3.44
C SER A 144 -9.87 29.77 3.72
N ASN A 145 -10.36 30.26 4.85
CA ASN A 145 -10.22 31.64 5.31
C ASN A 145 -9.94 31.69 6.83
N GLU A 146 -9.98 32.87 7.45
CA GLU A 146 -9.70 33.03 8.89
C GLU A 146 -10.70 32.26 9.79
N ASN A 147 -11.91 32.02 9.29
CA ASN A 147 -13.03 31.45 10.04
C ASN A 147 -13.42 30.04 9.58
N GLU A 148 -12.99 29.59 8.40
CA GLU A 148 -13.38 28.30 7.83
C GLU A 148 -12.15 27.58 7.27
N LYS A 149 -12.02 26.31 7.61
CA LYS A 149 -10.98 25.41 7.06
C LYS A 149 -11.64 24.30 6.28
N TYR A 150 -11.12 24.03 5.10
CA TYR A 150 -11.58 22.98 4.22
C TYR A 150 -10.52 21.89 4.07
N ASN A 151 -10.97 20.65 3.95
CA ASN A 151 -10.13 19.52 3.55
C ASN A 151 -10.55 19.06 2.16
N PHE A 152 -9.57 18.83 1.29
CA PHE A 152 -9.85 18.32 -0.06
C PHE A 152 -10.17 16.83 0.00
N ASN A 153 -11.38 16.45 -0.42
CA ASN A 153 -11.80 15.06 -0.50
C ASN A 153 -11.39 14.46 -1.85
N GLY A 154 -10.42 13.54 -1.82
CA GLY A 154 -9.91 12.85 -3.01
C GLY A 154 -10.89 11.89 -3.69
N ASN A 155 -12.03 11.58 -3.06
CA ASN A 155 -13.08 10.76 -3.66
C ASN A 155 -14.06 11.59 -4.45
N THR A 156 -14.50 12.72 -3.92
CA THR A 156 -15.48 13.62 -4.54
C THR A 156 -14.81 14.71 -5.38
N LEU A 157 -13.49 14.90 -5.24
CA LEU A 157 -12.69 15.95 -5.86
C LEU A 157 -13.20 17.35 -5.53
N LYS A 158 -13.64 17.54 -4.28
CA LYS A 158 -14.19 18.80 -3.77
C LYS A 158 -13.56 19.17 -2.44
N TRP A 159 -13.52 20.46 -2.15
CA TRP A 159 -13.23 20.97 -0.81
C TRP A 159 -14.45 20.80 0.07
N GLU A 160 -14.27 20.10 1.19
CA GLU A 160 -15.32 19.86 2.18
C GLU A 160 -14.96 20.61 3.47
N LEU A 161 -15.95 21.30 4.05
CA LEU A 161 -15.74 22.10 5.25
C LEU A 161 -15.37 21.18 6.42
N ASP A 162 -14.15 21.33 6.93
CA ASP A 162 -13.62 20.54 8.04
C ASP A 162 -13.91 21.22 9.37
N LYS A 163 -13.52 22.50 9.48
CA LYS A 163 -13.61 23.25 10.74
C LYS A 163 -14.11 24.66 10.55
N VAL A 164 -14.87 25.11 11.53
CA VAL A 164 -15.38 26.49 11.63
C VAL A 164 -14.88 27.10 12.93
N ARG A 165 -14.40 28.33 12.86
CA ARG A 165 -14.01 29.13 14.01
C ARG A 165 -15.25 29.82 14.56
N ILE A 166 -15.59 29.51 15.81
CA ILE A 166 -16.77 30.07 16.48
C ILE A 166 -16.31 30.75 17.77
N GLU A 167 -16.89 31.91 18.04
CA GLU A 167 -16.70 32.66 19.27
C GLU A 167 -17.68 32.21 20.34
N CYS A 168 -17.21 32.03 21.58
CA CYS A 168 -18.08 31.73 22.70
C CYS A 168 -18.85 32.99 23.13
N PRO A 169 -20.20 32.96 23.21
CA PRO A 169 -20.98 34.13 23.61
C PRO A 169 -20.76 34.54 25.08
N SER A 170 -20.24 33.65 25.94
CA SER A 170 -20.05 33.94 27.36
C SER A 170 -18.65 34.46 27.72
N CYS A 171 -17.63 34.11 26.93
CA CYS A 171 -16.23 34.45 27.26
C CYS A 171 -15.44 35.01 26.08
N HIS A 172 -16.08 35.19 24.92
CA HIS A 172 -15.51 35.75 23.68
C HIS A 172 -14.27 35.01 23.14
N ARG A 173 -13.91 33.85 23.71
CA ARG A 173 -12.80 33.03 23.21
C ARG A 173 -13.22 32.34 21.91
N LYS A 174 -12.46 32.59 20.85
CA LYS A 174 -12.57 31.91 19.55
C LYS A 174 -12.00 30.49 19.66
N ARG A 175 -12.69 29.51 19.07
CA ARG A 175 -12.22 28.12 19.00
C ARG A 175 -12.58 27.49 17.66
N TRP A 176 -11.80 26.50 17.24
CA TRP A 176 -12.13 25.66 16.10
C TRP A 176 -13.07 24.54 16.53
N LEU A 177 -14.12 24.32 15.75
CA LEU A 177 -15.04 23.20 15.88
C LEU A 177 -15.14 22.47 14.55
N ASN A 178 -15.30 21.15 14.58
CA ASN A 178 -15.64 20.39 13.39
C ASN A 178 -16.95 20.95 12.80
N ALA A 179 -17.07 20.97 11.47
CA ALA A 179 -18.21 21.56 10.77
C ALA A 179 -19.57 21.02 11.25
N GLU A 180 -19.65 19.72 11.53
CA GLU A 180 -20.84 19.04 12.07
C GLU A 180 -21.27 19.58 13.45
N ASN A 181 -20.31 20.10 14.22
CA ASN A 181 -20.52 20.61 15.58
C ASN A 181 -20.73 22.13 15.62
N ARG A 182 -20.94 22.80 14.47
CA ARG A 182 -21.11 24.27 14.37
C ARG A 182 -22.29 24.84 15.19
N TRP A 183 -23.23 23.98 15.58
CA TRP A 183 -24.36 24.34 16.44
C TRP A 183 -23.94 24.55 17.90
N ARG A 184 -22.79 24.02 18.34
CA ARG A 184 -22.27 24.19 19.71
C ARG A 184 -21.65 25.57 19.91
N LYS A 185 -22.47 26.55 20.28
CA LYS A 185 -22.04 27.96 20.47
C LYS A 185 -21.21 28.19 21.73
N GLN A 186 -21.49 27.50 22.84
CA GLN A 186 -20.77 27.70 24.11
C GLN A 186 -19.53 26.81 24.29
N CYS A 187 -18.53 27.37 24.97
CA CYS A 187 -17.29 26.66 25.30
C CYS A 187 -17.55 25.59 26.37
N LYS A 188 -16.80 24.48 26.37
CA LYS A 188 -16.97 23.41 27.38
C LYS A 188 -16.95 23.96 28.81
N PRO A 189 -15.96 24.79 29.22
CA PRO A 189 -15.99 25.44 30.54
C PRO A 189 -17.23 26.29 30.81
N CYS A 190 -17.66 27.09 29.82
CA CYS A 190 -18.79 28.01 29.92
C CYS A 190 -20.12 27.28 30.06
N TYR A 191 -20.23 26.12 29.42
CA TYR A 191 -21.40 25.26 29.47
C TYR A 191 -21.56 24.62 30.86
N TYR A 192 -20.46 24.13 31.46
CA TYR A 192 -20.48 23.50 32.79
C TYR A 192 -20.42 24.49 33.96
N ALA A 193 -20.05 25.75 33.74
CA ALA A 193 -20.00 26.77 34.80
C ALA A 193 -21.40 27.22 35.28
N LYS A 194 -22.48 26.79 34.61
CA LYS A 194 -23.88 27.04 35.01
C LYS A 194 -24.53 25.82 35.69
N SER A 195 -23.75 24.82 36.09
CA SER A 195 -24.21 23.65 36.87
C SER A 195 -23.81 23.80 38.32
#